data_AF-A0A849YZ77-F1
#
_entry.id   AF-A0A849YZ77-F1
#
_cell.length_a   1.000
_cell.length_b   1.000
_cell.length_c   1.000
_cell.angle_alpha   90.00
_cell.angle_beta   90.00
_cell.angle_gamma   90.00
#
_symmetry.space_group_name_H-M   'P 1'
#
loop_
_entity.id
_entity.type
_entity.pdbx_description
1 polymer ?
#
loop_
_entity_poly.entity_id
_entity_poly.type
_entity_poly.pdbx_seq_one_letter_code
_entity_poly.pdbx_strand_id
1 'polypeptide(L)'
;MGDTSIGWTDKTWNPVRGCTVVSAECENCYAMGFAARFSGEGQPYEGLARFSDKKHLPQWTGAVRFVPSMLDQPLRWRRARRIFVNSMSDLFHEKLSNEAIAAVFGVMAAAPQHTFQVLTKRPQRAIEWFSWLDWMGGLGGYVRSHRVGSGGLLPSLFDAVARTEMIQGRRTRSRNDPWASVFNAAAVIGRGPLPNVHIGVSAGTQASVDDFIPKLLQIPASIRFVSAEPLLEEVDLSKWLTRRDRVQMEAFTPEAKAVYGEGRHERDRIVRGVDWVIAGGESGHGARPCDIRWIESVAKQCADAGAPCFVKQLGANPHANIPTIVVGWRPGAPEPDTRLRLKDRAGADPSEWPEALRVQQFPRGGTV
;
A
#
# COMPACT_ATOMS: atom_id res chain seq x y z
N MET A 1 21.73 1.07 -3.05
CA MET A 1 20.48 1.08 -2.25
C MET A 1 20.34 -0.27 -1.56
N GLY A 2 20.47 -0.27 -0.24
CA GLY A 2 20.34 -1.46 0.60
C GLY A 2 18.94 -2.04 0.59
N ASP A 3 18.75 -3.18 1.25
CA ASP A 3 17.42 -3.71 1.54
C ASP A 3 16.69 -2.77 2.53
N THR A 4 15.36 -2.77 2.48
CA THR A 4 14.53 -1.91 3.35
C THR A 4 14.36 -2.54 4.73
N SER A 5 14.15 -1.73 5.77
CA SER A 5 13.82 -2.20 7.12
C SER A 5 12.32 -2.48 7.32
N ILE A 6 11.51 -2.34 6.26
CA ILE A 6 10.06 -2.58 6.31
C ILE A 6 9.81 -4.08 6.13
N GLY A 7 9.43 -4.78 7.20
CA GLY A 7 9.43 -6.26 7.24
C GLY A 7 8.53 -7.00 6.24
N TRP A 8 7.55 -6.33 5.64
CA TRP A 8 6.63 -6.93 4.66
C TRP A 8 7.01 -6.69 3.19
N THR A 9 8.17 -6.08 2.93
CA THR A 9 8.63 -5.76 1.56
C THR A 9 10.15 -5.90 1.43
N ASP A 10 10.64 -6.19 0.23
CA ASP A 10 12.08 -6.42 0.00
C ASP A 10 12.80 -5.13 -0.42
N LYS A 11 12.11 -4.24 -1.14
CA LYS A 11 12.62 -2.95 -1.61
C LYS A 11 11.55 -1.87 -1.54
N THR A 12 11.99 -0.61 -1.50
CA THR A 12 11.12 0.55 -1.72
C THR A 12 11.45 1.19 -3.07
N TRP A 13 10.43 1.74 -3.71
CA TRP A 13 10.56 2.49 -4.97
C TRP A 13 9.79 3.79 -4.84
N ASN A 14 10.46 4.93 -4.99
CA ASN A 14 9.91 6.25 -4.68
C ASN A 14 9.94 7.21 -5.89
N PRO A 15 9.11 6.98 -6.93
CA PRO A 15 8.97 7.88 -8.08
C PRO A 15 8.21 9.18 -7.77
N VAL A 16 7.71 9.36 -6.55
CA VAL A 16 7.06 10.60 -6.07
C VAL A 16 7.65 10.99 -4.72
N ARG A 17 7.76 12.30 -4.47
CA ARG A 17 8.20 12.86 -3.19
C ARG A 17 7.25 13.96 -2.72
N GLY A 18 7.16 14.14 -1.41
CA GLY A 18 6.25 15.11 -0.79
C GLY A 18 4.87 14.51 -0.55
N CYS A 19 4.15 15.07 0.42
CA CYS A 19 2.80 14.66 0.79
C CYS A 19 2.04 15.80 1.52
N THR A 20 0.80 15.55 1.94
CA THR A 20 0.07 16.36 2.93
C THR A 20 -0.51 15.46 4.01
N VAL A 21 -0.75 16.05 5.19
CA VAL A 21 -1.48 15.40 6.29
C VAL A 21 -2.96 15.35 5.93
N VAL A 22 -3.59 14.17 6.08
CA VAL A 22 -5.03 13.95 5.74
C VAL A 22 -5.81 13.21 6.83
N SER A 23 -5.12 12.68 7.84
CA SER A 23 -5.74 11.90 8.91
C SER A 23 -4.87 11.93 10.16
N ALA A 24 -5.41 11.52 11.31
CA ALA A 24 -4.70 11.51 12.60
C ALA A 24 -3.43 10.64 12.58
N GLU A 25 -3.44 9.56 11.79
CA GLU A 25 -2.30 8.67 11.59
C GLU A 25 -1.11 9.37 10.87
N CYS A 26 -1.33 10.52 10.23
CA CYS A 26 -0.28 11.27 9.54
C CYS A 26 0.45 12.28 10.44
N GLU A 27 -0.05 12.56 11.66
CA GLU A 27 0.51 13.62 12.53
C GLU A 27 1.96 13.34 12.95
N ASN A 28 2.31 12.08 13.16
CA ASN A 28 3.67 11.62 13.50
C ASN A 28 4.35 10.88 12.33
N CYS A 29 4.07 11.29 11.09
CA CYS A 29 4.57 10.62 9.88
C CYS A 29 6.11 10.56 9.84
N TYR A 30 6.68 9.35 9.87
CA TYR A 30 8.13 9.13 9.78
C TYR A 30 8.75 9.73 8.51
N ALA A 31 8.01 9.70 7.39
CA ALA A 31 8.49 10.21 6.11
C ALA A 31 8.64 11.74 6.13
N MET A 32 7.81 12.44 6.91
CA MET A 32 7.87 13.89 7.07
C MET A 32 9.15 14.31 7.79
N GLY A 33 9.50 13.58 8.87
CA GLY A 33 10.75 13.78 9.61
C GLY A 33 11.99 13.57 8.75
N PHE A 34 12.00 12.49 7.96
CA PHE A 34 13.10 12.24 7.02
C PHE A 34 13.18 13.31 5.93
N ALA A 35 12.07 13.65 5.30
CA ALA A 35 12.04 14.64 4.24
C ALA A 35 12.52 16.02 4.73
N ALA A 36 12.11 16.45 5.93
CA ALA A 36 12.55 17.70 6.52
C ALA A 36 14.08 17.77 6.71
N ARG A 37 14.73 16.65 7.06
CA ARG A 37 16.20 16.56 7.19
C ARG A 37 16.93 16.71 5.85
N PHE A 38 16.30 16.30 4.75
CA PHE A 38 16.88 16.32 3.40
C PHE A 38 16.17 17.31 2.48
N SER A 39 15.78 18.47 3.02
CA SER A 39 15.03 19.52 2.32
C SER A 39 15.84 20.78 1.96
N GLY A 40 17.16 20.74 2.19
CA GLY A 40 18.05 21.82 1.74
C GLY A 40 18.21 21.89 0.22
N GLU A 41 18.83 22.96 -0.27
CA GLU A 41 19.11 23.16 -1.70
C GLU A 41 19.89 21.97 -2.28
N GLY A 42 19.45 21.47 -3.44
CA GLY A 42 20.01 20.30 -4.13
C GLY A 42 19.70 18.94 -3.49
N GLN A 43 19.03 18.90 -2.32
CA GLN A 43 18.71 17.64 -1.64
C GLN A 43 17.47 16.97 -2.23
N PRO A 44 17.30 15.64 -2.03
CA PRO A 44 16.21 14.88 -2.62
C PRO A 44 14.80 15.42 -2.31
N TYR A 45 14.59 16.04 -1.14
CA TYR A 45 13.30 16.58 -0.71
C TYR A 45 13.28 18.11 -0.67
N GLU A 46 14.18 18.79 -1.37
CA GLU A 46 14.28 20.26 -1.41
C GLU A 46 12.91 20.94 -1.55
N GLY A 47 12.54 21.73 -0.53
CA GLY A 47 11.29 22.51 -0.48
C GLY A 47 10.01 21.68 -0.29
N LEU A 48 10.10 20.36 -0.06
CA LEU A 48 8.94 19.48 0.11
C LEU A 48 8.54 19.33 1.58
N ALA A 49 9.48 19.50 2.50
CA ALA A 49 9.24 19.50 3.93
C ALA A 49 10.11 20.54 4.63
N ARG A 50 9.81 20.87 5.88
CA ARG A 50 10.62 21.76 6.71
C ARG A 50 10.46 21.41 8.17
N PHE A 51 11.35 21.90 9.02
CA PHE A 51 11.07 21.97 10.45
C PHE A 51 10.32 23.26 10.75
N SER A 52 9.36 23.20 11.67
CA SER A 52 8.65 24.37 12.16
C SER A 52 9.59 25.23 13.01
N ASP A 53 9.47 26.56 12.88
CA ASP A 53 10.28 27.51 13.65
C ASP A 53 10.06 27.34 15.16
N LYS A 54 8.84 26.94 15.55
CA LYS A 54 8.45 26.63 16.93
C LYS A 54 8.47 25.11 17.14
N LYS A 55 9.17 24.64 18.18
CA LYS A 55 9.29 23.22 18.59
C LYS A 55 10.05 22.29 17.62
N HIS A 56 10.57 22.80 16.50
CA HIS A 56 11.40 22.03 15.57
C HIS A 56 10.72 20.74 15.06
N LEU A 57 9.40 20.78 14.88
CA LEU A 57 8.60 19.64 14.42
C LEU A 57 8.62 19.57 12.89
N PRO A 58 8.76 18.39 12.29
CA PRO A 58 8.71 18.27 10.84
C PRO A 58 7.32 18.62 10.31
N GLN A 59 7.26 19.23 9.13
CA GLN A 59 6.04 19.62 8.45
C GLN A 59 6.22 19.44 6.94
N TRP A 60 5.24 18.81 6.28
CA TRP A 60 5.14 18.88 4.83
C TRP A 60 4.82 20.31 4.40
N THR A 61 5.39 20.77 3.28
CA THR A 61 4.99 22.05 2.65
C THR A 61 3.70 21.91 1.84
N GLY A 62 3.27 20.66 1.62
CA GLY A 62 2.19 20.29 0.71
C GLY A 62 2.58 20.34 -0.76
N ALA A 63 3.85 20.61 -1.08
CA ALA A 63 4.37 20.39 -2.43
C ALA A 63 4.55 18.88 -2.68
N VAL A 64 4.25 18.46 -3.91
CA VAL A 64 4.43 17.09 -4.38
C VAL A 64 5.23 17.15 -5.67
N ARG A 65 6.19 16.25 -5.82
CA ARG A 65 7.11 16.21 -6.96
C ARG A 65 7.15 14.80 -7.53
N PHE A 66 6.85 14.68 -8.82
CA PHE A 66 7.17 13.48 -9.57
C PHE A 66 8.68 13.44 -9.87
N VAL A 67 9.30 12.26 -9.82
CA VAL A 67 10.75 12.08 -9.97
C VAL A 67 11.03 11.10 -11.12
N PRO A 68 11.04 11.59 -12.38
CA PRO A 68 11.21 10.74 -13.57
C PRO A 68 12.47 9.88 -13.54
N SER A 69 13.56 10.38 -12.97
CA SER A 69 14.84 9.67 -12.88
C SER A 69 14.79 8.42 -12.00
N MET A 70 13.75 8.26 -11.18
CA MET A 70 13.51 7.06 -10.38
C MET A 70 12.61 6.05 -11.08
N LEU A 71 11.95 6.41 -12.19
CA LEU A 71 10.86 5.64 -12.79
C LEU A 71 11.31 4.25 -13.27
N ASP A 72 12.50 4.13 -13.88
CA ASP A 72 12.99 2.85 -14.43
C ASP A 72 13.66 1.93 -13.40
N GLN A 73 13.76 2.37 -12.15
CA GLN A 73 14.48 1.63 -11.11
C GLN A 73 14.03 0.15 -10.99
N PRO A 74 12.73 -0.18 -10.98
CA PRO A 74 12.29 -1.57 -10.93
C PRO A 74 12.75 -2.40 -12.13
N LEU A 75 12.82 -1.80 -13.33
CA LEU A 75 13.25 -2.51 -14.55
C LEU A 75 14.70 -2.98 -14.48
N ARG A 76 15.52 -2.37 -13.61
CA ARG A 76 16.92 -2.74 -13.41
C ARG A 76 17.09 -3.92 -12.44
N TRP A 77 16.05 -4.31 -11.70
CA TRP A 77 16.11 -5.41 -10.75
C TRP A 77 15.75 -6.75 -11.42
N ARG A 78 16.74 -7.65 -11.53
CA ARG A 78 16.56 -8.95 -12.19
C ARG A 78 15.85 -10.00 -11.33
N ARG A 79 16.11 -10.03 -10.02
CA ARG A 79 15.49 -10.99 -9.10
C ARG A 79 14.11 -10.52 -8.71
N ALA A 80 13.15 -11.44 -8.59
CA ALA A 80 11.82 -11.16 -8.07
C ALA A 80 11.89 -10.49 -6.69
N ARG A 81 10.99 -9.54 -6.45
CA ARG A 81 10.96 -8.68 -5.26
C ARG A 81 9.53 -8.27 -4.96
N ARG A 82 9.21 -8.13 -3.68
CA ARG A 82 8.12 -7.32 -3.16
C ARG A 82 8.62 -5.87 -3.06
N ILE A 83 7.92 -4.95 -3.70
CA ILE A 83 8.32 -3.56 -3.83
C ILE A 83 7.22 -2.68 -3.25
N PHE A 84 7.52 -1.97 -2.16
CA PHE A 84 6.64 -0.94 -1.65
C PHE A 84 6.80 0.34 -2.48
N VAL A 85 5.74 0.70 -3.19
CA VAL A 85 5.66 1.90 -4.01
C VAL A 85 5.34 3.10 -3.12
N ASN A 86 6.16 4.14 -3.24
CA ASN A 86 6.03 5.41 -2.52
C ASN A 86 6.05 5.23 -0.99
N SER A 87 7.10 4.62 -0.44
CA SER A 87 7.26 4.54 1.01
C SER A 87 7.33 5.92 1.70
N MET A 88 7.70 6.98 0.97
CA MET A 88 7.92 8.33 1.48
C MET A 88 6.92 9.38 0.94
N SER A 89 5.83 8.95 0.31
CA SER A 89 4.84 9.81 -0.34
C SER A 89 3.53 9.03 -0.54
N ASP A 90 2.53 9.61 -1.21
CA ASP A 90 1.31 8.91 -1.59
C ASP A 90 1.17 8.95 -3.12
N LEU A 91 1.02 7.79 -3.76
CA LEU A 91 0.91 7.72 -5.23
C LEU A 91 -0.37 8.38 -5.73
N PHE A 92 -1.44 8.38 -4.94
CA PHE A 92 -2.73 8.97 -5.31
C PHE A 92 -2.91 10.35 -4.69
N HIS A 93 -1.84 11.13 -4.52
CA HIS A 93 -1.98 12.53 -4.13
C HIS A 93 -2.64 13.35 -5.25
N GLU A 94 -3.60 14.20 -4.90
CA GLU A 94 -4.39 15.03 -5.82
C GLU A 94 -3.54 16.00 -6.64
N LYS A 95 -2.36 16.39 -6.13
CA LYS A 95 -1.40 17.23 -6.85
C LYS A 95 -0.58 16.46 -7.89
N LEU A 96 -0.69 15.14 -7.93
CA LEU A 96 -0.06 14.31 -8.95
C LEU A 96 -1.02 14.14 -10.13
N SER A 97 -0.51 14.37 -11.33
CA SER A 97 -1.30 14.22 -12.55
C SER A 97 -1.66 12.76 -12.82
N ASN A 98 -2.76 12.52 -13.52
CA ASN A 98 -3.18 11.18 -13.92
C ASN A 98 -2.11 10.47 -14.75
N GLU A 99 -1.41 11.24 -15.58
CA GLU A 99 -0.31 10.81 -16.46
C GLU A 99 0.90 10.31 -15.66
N ALA A 100 1.24 11.00 -14.57
CA ALA A 100 2.35 10.59 -13.72
C ALA A 100 2.03 9.28 -12.98
N ILE A 101 0.79 9.12 -12.48
CA ILE A 101 0.33 7.85 -11.89
C ILE A 101 0.36 6.73 -12.94
N ALA A 102 -0.13 7.01 -14.16
CA ALA A 102 -0.08 6.10 -15.29
C ALA A 102 1.35 5.66 -15.67
N ALA A 103 2.33 6.55 -15.58
CA ALA A 103 3.73 6.21 -15.80
C ALA A 103 4.26 5.20 -14.78
N VAL A 104 3.90 5.37 -13.49
CA VAL A 104 4.26 4.42 -12.43
C VAL A 104 3.61 3.06 -12.68
N PHE A 105 2.31 3.02 -12.99
CA PHE A 105 1.60 1.78 -13.35
C PHE A 105 2.15 1.11 -14.61
N GLY A 106 2.61 1.88 -15.60
CA GLY A 106 3.27 1.34 -16.79
C GLY A 106 4.52 0.54 -16.46
N VAL A 107 5.36 1.05 -15.55
CA VAL A 107 6.54 0.31 -15.07
C VAL A 107 6.15 -0.94 -14.28
N MET A 108 5.10 -0.86 -13.45
CA MET A 108 4.60 -2.03 -12.71
C MET A 108 4.15 -3.14 -13.66
N ALA A 109 3.48 -2.79 -14.76
CA ALA A 109 3.10 -3.74 -15.80
C ALA A 109 4.31 -4.33 -16.55
N ALA A 110 5.33 -3.51 -16.78
CA ALA A 110 6.53 -3.90 -17.52
C ALA A 110 7.52 -4.77 -16.72
N ALA A 111 7.32 -4.87 -15.40
CA ALA A 111 8.14 -5.67 -14.50
C ALA A 111 7.32 -6.78 -13.82
N PRO A 112 6.76 -7.73 -14.59
CA PRO A 112 5.87 -8.77 -14.05
C PRO A 112 6.56 -9.73 -13.08
N GLN A 113 7.90 -9.78 -13.08
CA GLN A 113 8.68 -10.56 -12.12
C GLN A 113 8.62 -10.00 -10.69
N HIS A 114 8.15 -8.77 -10.50
CA HIS A 114 8.02 -8.14 -9.18
C HIS A 114 6.57 -8.06 -8.74
N THR A 115 6.36 -8.14 -7.44
CA THR A 115 5.09 -7.79 -6.79
C THR A 115 5.19 -6.37 -6.27
N PHE A 116 4.30 -5.48 -6.70
CA PHE A 116 4.22 -4.11 -6.24
C PHE A 116 3.12 -3.96 -5.19
N GLN A 117 3.42 -3.28 -4.09
CA GLN A 117 2.50 -2.98 -3.01
C GLN A 117 2.27 -1.47 -3.02
N VAL A 118 1.07 -1.03 -3.38
CA VAL A 118 0.67 0.38 -3.38
C VAL A 118 -0.20 0.64 -2.16
N LEU A 119 0.23 1.53 -1.28
CA LEU A 119 -0.52 1.93 -0.08
C LEU A 119 -0.93 3.40 -0.21
N THR A 120 -2.17 3.73 0.13
CA THR A 120 -2.67 5.11 0.06
C THR A 120 -3.58 5.46 1.23
N LYS A 121 -3.65 6.74 1.58
CA LYS A 121 -4.72 7.32 2.42
C LYS A 121 -5.74 8.11 1.61
N ARG A 122 -5.69 8.01 0.28
CA ARG A 122 -6.53 8.75 -0.67
C ARG A 122 -7.28 7.78 -1.59
N PRO A 123 -8.03 6.81 -1.05
CA PRO A 123 -8.70 5.81 -1.88
C PRO A 123 -9.74 6.42 -2.83
N GLN A 124 -10.34 7.57 -2.48
CA GLN A 124 -11.23 8.31 -3.37
C GLN A 124 -10.52 8.75 -4.67
N ARG A 125 -9.32 9.34 -4.52
CA ARG A 125 -8.50 9.77 -5.66
C ARG A 125 -8.02 8.57 -6.50
N ALA A 126 -7.80 7.42 -5.86
CA ALA A 126 -7.50 6.18 -6.56
C ALA A 126 -8.69 5.69 -7.40
N ILE A 127 -9.92 5.69 -6.85
CA ILE A 127 -11.14 5.38 -7.61
C ILE A 127 -11.25 6.29 -8.85
N GLU A 128 -11.12 7.60 -8.65
CA GLU A 128 -11.18 8.58 -9.74
C GLU A 128 -10.11 8.33 -10.81
N TRP A 129 -8.90 7.95 -10.40
CA TRP A 129 -7.83 7.60 -11.32
C TRP A 129 -8.16 6.35 -12.15
N PHE A 130 -8.68 5.29 -11.51
CA PHE A 130 -9.07 4.08 -12.23
C PHE A 130 -10.25 4.31 -13.17
N SER A 131 -11.22 5.14 -12.78
CA SER A 131 -12.33 5.55 -13.66
C SER A 131 -11.83 6.38 -14.85
N TRP A 132 -10.91 7.32 -14.61
CA TRP A 132 -10.25 8.07 -15.69
C TRP A 132 -9.48 7.14 -16.63
N LEU A 133 -8.77 6.15 -16.07
CA LEU A 133 -8.00 5.20 -16.84
C LEU A 133 -8.91 4.32 -17.71
N ASP A 134 -10.04 3.85 -17.18
CA ASP A 134 -11.03 3.07 -17.91
C ASP A 134 -11.64 3.87 -19.07
N TRP A 135 -12.03 5.13 -18.82
CA TRP A 135 -12.51 6.05 -19.85
C TRP A 135 -11.48 6.27 -20.98
N MET A 136 -10.19 6.34 -20.63
CA MET A 136 -9.09 6.44 -21.61
C MET A 136 -8.84 5.13 -22.39
N GLY A 137 -9.55 4.04 -22.11
CA GLY A 137 -9.35 2.72 -22.72
C GLY A 137 -8.16 1.96 -22.15
N GLY A 138 -7.88 2.16 -20.86
CA GLY A 138 -6.70 1.62 -20.17
C GLY A 138 -5.40 2.34 -20.55
N LEU A 139 -4.26 1.83 -20.08
CA LEU A 139 -2.96 2.39 -20.48
C LEU A 139 -2.70 2.24 -21.99
N GLY A 140 -3.30 1.24 -22.65
CA GLY A 140 -3.20 1.05 -24.10
C GLY A 140 -3.84 2.18 -24.91
N GLY A 141 -5.02 2.66 -24.51
CA GLY A 141 -5.67 3.81 -25.13
C GLY A 141 -4.97 5.14 -24.80
N TYR A 142 -4.48 5.30 -23.56
CA TYR A 142 -3.66 6.45 -23.15
C TYR A 142 -2.39 6.63 -24.00
N VAL A 143 -1.65 5.54 -24.27
CA VAL A 143 -0.44 5.55 -25.12
C VAL A 143 -0.77 5.90 -26.57
N ARG A 144 -1.97 5.56 -27.06
CA ARG A 144 -2.41 5.84 -28.44
C ARG A 144 -2.90 7.27 -28.63
N SER A 145 -3.64 7.83 -27.68
CA SER A 145 -4.20 9.19 -27.78
C SER A 145 -3.12 10.28 -27.82
N HIS A 146 -2.02 10.10 -27.08
CA HIS A 146 -0.90 11.06 -27.09
C HIS A 146 0.00 10.97 -28.34
N ARG A 147 -0.27 10.03 -29.28
CA ARG A 147 0.37 10.01 -30.59
C ARG A 147 -0.37 10.82 -31.66
N VAL A 148 -1.54 11.40 -31.34
CA VAL A 148 -2.37 12.10 -32.32
C VAL A 148 -2.77 13.47 -31.76
N GLY A 149 -2.14 14.53 -32.27
CA GLY A 149 -2.65 15.90 -32.13
C GLY A 149 -1.85 16.81 -31.20
N SER A 150 -1.20 17.79 -31.84
CA SER A 150 -0.52 18.97 -31.33
C SER A 150 -1.38 19.89 -30.44
N GLY A 151 -0.79 20.38 -29.34
CA GLY A 151 -1.18 21.65 -28.71
C GLY A 151 -1.67 21.58 -27.26
N GLY A 152 -0.75 21.49 -26.30
CA GLY A 152 -1.04 21.65 -24.86
C GLY A 152 0.12 21.17 -23.98
N LEU A 153 0.57 22.02 -23.05
CA LEU A 153 1.80 21.90 -22.26
C LEU A 153 1.91 20.62 -21.40
N LEU A 154 2.36 19.51 -21.98
CA LEU A 154 3.22 18.52 -21.30
C LEU A 154 4.18 17.90 -22.32
N PRO A 155 5.26 18.61 -22.72
CA PRO A 155 6.34 18.00 -23.47
C PRO A 155 6.90 16.80 -22.70
N SER A 156 6.60 15.61 -23.22
CA SER A 156 7.46 14.43 -23.17
C SER A 156 8.07 14.01 -21.84
N LEU A 157 7.26 13.68 -20.84
CA LEU A 157 7.76 12.75 -19.81
C LEU A 157 8.11 11.38 -20.43
N PHE A 158 7.46 11.03 -21.55
CA PHE A 158 7.67 9.79 -22.28
C PHE A 158 8.54 9.92 -23.55
N ASP A 159 8.66 11.07 -24.24
CA ASP A 159 9.70 11.21 -25.30
C ASP A 159 11.12 11.38 -24.74
N ALA A 160 11.28 11.82 -23.48
CA ALA A 160 12.57 11.76 -22.81
C ALA A 160 13.06 10.30 -22.60
N VAL A 161 12.14 9.34 -22.75
CA VAL A 161 12.31 7.94 -22.39
C VAL A 161 12.28 7.03 -23.62
N ALA A 162 11.53 7.39 -24.67
CA ALA A 162 11.56 6.74 -25.97
C ALA A 162 12.49 7.50 -26.93
N ARG A 163 13.82 7.31 -26.81
CA ARG A 163 14.73 7.84 -27.82
C ARG A 163 14.52 7.07 -29.14
N THR A 164 13.77 7.66 -30.07
CA THR A 164 13.83 7.29 -31.48
C THR A 164 15.15 7.75 -32.08
N GLU A 165 15.90 6.83 -32.67
CA GLU A 165 17.09 7.14 -33.46
C GLU A 165 16.72 7.22 -34.94
N MET A 166 17.33 8.19 -35.64
CA MET A 166 17.28 8.30 -37.09
C MET A 166 18.42 7.48 -37.68
N ILE A 167 18.11 6.35 -38.31
CA ILE A 167 19.08 5.54 -39.06
C ILE A 167 18.69 5.63 -40.54
N GLN A 168 19.59 6.15 -41.38
CA GLN A 168 19.42 6.24 -42.84
C GLN A 168 18.09 6.89 -43.28
N GLY A 169 17.70 8.00 -42.65
CA GLY A 169 16.51 8.76 -43.03
C GLY A 169 15.16 8.08 -42.70
N ARG A 170 15.18 6.90 -42.06
CA ARG A 170 13.98 6.23 -41.55
C ARG A 170 13.93 6.35 -40.03
N ARG A 171 12.74 6.67 -39.52
CA ARG A 171 12.47 6.76 -38.09
C ARG A 171 12.38 5.32 -37.54
N THR A 172 13.42 4.87 -36.84
CA THR A 172 13.47 3.52 -36.28
C THR A 172 13.26 3.54 -34.77
N ARG A 173 12.31 2.72 -34.29
CA ARG A 173 12.20 2.39 -32.85
C ARG A 173 13.46 1.62 -32.46
N SER A 174 14.16 2.07 -31.42
CA SER A 174 15.31 1.34 -30.89
C SER A 174 14.89 -0.10 -30.52
N ARG A 175 15.51 -1.09 -31.16
CA ARG A 175 15.25 -2.53 -30.92
C ARG A 175 15.74 -3.01 -29.55
N ASN A 176 16.52 -2.19 -28.83
CA ASN A 176 17.13 -2.51 -27.54
C ASN A 176 16.57 -1.67 -26.38
N ASP A 177 15.40 -1.06 -26.55
CA ASP A 177 14.82 -0.13 -25.56
C ASP A 177 13.95 -0.87 -24.52
N PRO A 178 14.34 -0.90 -23.22
CA PRO A 178 13.51 -1.42 -22.13
C PRO A 178 12.11 -0.82 -22.09
N TRP A 179 11.93 0.38 -22.64
CA TRP A 179 10.67 1.11 -22.64
C TRP A 179 9.70 0.69 -23.75
N ALA A 180 10.18 0.05 -24.82
CA ALA A 180 9.30 -0.59 -25.80
C ALA A 180 8.45 -1.71 -25.15
N SER A 181 9.03 -2.43 -24.19
CA SER A 181 8.34 -3.44 -23.37
C SER A 181 7.30 -2.82 -22.43
N VAL A 182 7.57 -1.62 -21.89
CA VAL A 182 6.61 -0.86 -21.07
C VAL A 182 5.37 -0.49 -21.87
N PHE A 183 5.52 -0.08 -23.14
CA PHE A 183 4.38 0.20 -24.02
C PHE A 183 3.58 -1.04 -24.40
N ASN A 184 4.24 -2.19 -24.59
CA ASN A 184 3.54 -3.45 -24.87
C ASN A 184 2.81 -3.98 -23.62
N ALA A 185 3.38 -3.81 -22.42
CA ALA A 185 2.75 -4.18 -21.16
C ALA A 185 1.60 -3.23 -20.78
N ALA A 186 1.73 -1.93 -21.06
CA ALA A 186 0.67 -0.93 -20.92
C ALA A 186 -0.58 -1.29 -21.74
N ALA A 187 -0.42 -1.93 -22.90
CA ALA A 187 -1.56 -2.41 -23.68
C ALA A 187 -2.35 -3.55 -22.99
N VAL A 188 -1.79 -4.19 -21.95
CA VAL A 188 -2.41 -5.31 -21.21
C VAL A 188 -3.34 -4.85 -20.08
N ILE A 189 -3.15 -3.63 -19.53
CA ILE A 189 -3.98 -3.12 -18.41
C ILE A 189 -5.46 -2.95 -18.79
N GLY A 190 -5.79 -2.82 -20.08
CA GLY A 190 -7.18 -2.73 -20.55
C GLY A 190 -8.03 -3.99 -20.36
N ARG A 191 -7.55 -5.03 -19.66
CA ARG A 191 -8.25 -6.30 -19.44
C ARG A 191 -8.50 -6.66 -17.96
N GLY A 192 -8.19 -5.77 -17.02
CA GLY A 192 -8.40 -6.00 -15.59
C GLY A 192 -7.24 -5.53 -14.71
N PRO A 193 -7.30 -5.76 -13.39
CA PRO A 193 -6.23 -5.37 -12.48
C PRO A 193 -4.92 -6.07 -12.83
N LEU A 194 -3.79 -5.38 -12.65
CA LEU A 194 -2.47 -5.98 -12.81
C LEU A 194 -2.29 -7.11 -11.78
N PRO A 195 -1.96 -8.35 -12.21
CA PRO A 195 -1.87 -9.50 -11.32
C PRO A 195 -0.73 -9.40 -10.31
N ASN A 196 0.26 -8.54 -10.59
CA ASN A 196 1.42 -8.31 -9.76
C ASN A 196 1.35 -7.00 -8.96
N VAL A 197 0.19 -6.31 -8.93
CA VAL A 197 -0.02 -5.08 -8.16
C VAL A 197 -1.08 -5.31 -7.09
N HIS A 198 -0.65 -5.17 -5.84
CA HIS A 198 -1.50 -5.14 -4.66
C HIS A 198 -1.82 -3.69 -4.31
N ILE A 199 -3.07 -3.40 -3.98
CA ILE A 199 -3.51 -2.05 -3.62
C ILE A 199 -4.10 -2.10 -2.21
N GLY A 200 -3.75 -1.13 -1.38
CA GLY A 200 -4.23 -1.08 -0.03
C GLY A 200 -4.41 0.32 0.51
N VAL A 201 -5.12 0.38 1.64
CA VAL A 201 -5.32 1.61 2.41
C VAL A 201 -4.63 1.52 3.77
N SER A 202 -4.16 2.65 4.28
CA SER A 202 -3.65 2.77 5.64
C SER A 202 -4.74 3.34 6.53
N ALA A 203 -5.20 2.56 7.51
CA ALA A 203 -6.35 2.88 8.35
C ALA A 203 -6.07 2.44 9.81
N GLY A 204 -5.77 3.39 10.69
CA GLY A 204 -5.33 3.13 12.07
C GLY A 204 -6.38 3.43 13.15
N THR A 205 -7.53 3.92 12.73
CA THR A 205 -8.71 4.27 13.55
C THR A 205 -9.96 3.65 12.96
N GLN A 206 -11.00 3.39 13.76
CA GLN A 206 -12.28 2.87 13.29
C GLN A 206 -12.92 3.83 12.27
N ALA A 207 -12.77 5.14 12.49
CA ALA A 207 -13.21 6.15 11.53
C ALA A 207 -12.53 6.00 10.16
N SER A 208 -11.21 5.80 10.14
CA SER A 208 -10.47 5.54 8.89
C SER A 208 -10.83 4.19 8.25
N VAL A 209 -11.11 3.17 9.06
CA VAL A 209 -11.54 1.84 8.61
C VAL A 209 -12.89 1.93 7.89
N ASP A 210 -13.86 2.56 8.52
CA ASP A 210 -15.22 2.71 7.98
C ASP A 210 -15.27 3.65 6.77
N ASP A 211 -14.33 4.60 6.63
CA ASP A 211 -14.24 5.46 5.44
C ASP A 211 -13.42 4.86 4.29
N PHE A 212 -12.25 4.29 4.57
CA PHE A 212 -11.29 3.92 3.53
C PHE A 212 -11.54 2.53 2.93
N ILE A 213 -11.99 1.56 3.73
CA ILE A 213 -12.17 0.18 3.24
C ILE A 213 -13.29 0.07 2.21
N PRO A 214 -14.49 0.68 2.40
CA PRO A 214 -15.53 0.66 1.36
C PRO A 214 -15.05 1.22 0.02
N LYS A 215 -14.16 2.22 0.06
CA LYS A 215 -13.54 2.81 -1.14
C LYS A 215 -12.51 1.86 -1.74
N LEU A 216 -11.68 1.21 -0.93
CA LEU A 216 -10.73 0.18 -1.38
C LEU A 216 -11.44 -0.95 -2.14
N LEU A 217 -12.60 -1.40 -1.68
CA LEU A 217 -13.36 -2.49 -2.32
C LEU A 217 -13.84 -2.13 -3.73
N GLN A 218 -13.98 -0.84 -4.05
CA GLN A 218 -14.32 -0.36 -5.39
C GLN A 218 -13.12 -0.33 -6.34
N ILE A 219 -11.89 -0.36 -5.82
CA ILE A 219 -10.68 -0.28 -6.62
C ILE A 219 -10.38 -1.66 -7.24
N PRO A 220 -10.10 -1.74 -8.57
CA PRO A 220 -9.62 -2.96 -9.20
C PRO A 220 -8.24 -3.34 -8.67
N ALA A 221 -8.12 -4.48 -8.00
CA ALA A 221 -6.86 -4.99 -7.47
C ALA A 221 -6.80 -6.52 -7.49
N SER A 222 -5.61 -7.07 -7.69
CA SER A 222 -5.37 -8.52 -7.58
C SER A 222 -5.38 -8.99 -6.13
N ILE A 223 -4.89 -8.14 -5.23
CA ILE A 223 -4.94 -8.27 -3.78
C ILE A 223 -5.32 -6.91 -3.21
N ARG A 224 -6.36 -6.88 -2.38
CA ARG A 224 -6.70 -5.72 -1.55
C ARG A 224 -6.12 -5.91 -0.16
N PHE A 225 -5.37 -4.94 0.34
CA PHE A 225 -4.82 -5.04 1.69
C PHE A 225 -5.11 -3.82 2.55
N VAL A 226 -5.14 -4.01 3.87
CA VAL A 226 -5.24 -2.93 4.84
C VAL A 226 -3.96 -2.90 5.66
N SER A 227 -3.30 -1.76 5.70
CA SER A 227 -2.26 -1.47 6.69
C SER A 227 -2.93 -0.79 7.87
N ALA A 228 -3.29 -1.58 8.88
CA ALA A 228 -3.73 -1.12 10.18
C ALA A 228 -2.51 -0.56 10.95
N GLU A 229 -1.94 0.53 10.43
CA GLU A 229 -0.71 1.13 10.92
C GLU A 229 -0.66 2.65 10.69
N PRO A 230 -0.19 3.42 11.69
CA PRO A 230 -0.16 3.02 13.10
C PRO A 230 -1.58 2.79 13.65
N LEU A 231 -1.79 1.74 14.45
CA LEU A 231 -3.00 1.64 15.27
C LEU A 231 -2.98 2.72 16.36
N LEU A 232 -4.02 3.56 16.37
CA LEU A 232 -4.23 4.61 17.38
C LEU A 232 -5.35 4.26 18.36
N GLU A 233 -6.15 3.25 18.03
CA GLU A 233 -7.23 2.69 18.84
C GLU A 233 -7.50 1.24 18.40
N GLU A 234 -8.41 0.56 19.10
CA GLU A 234 -8.93 -0.73 18.65
C GLU A 234 -9.81 -0.55 17.40
N VAL A 235 -9.68 -1.47 16.44
CA VAL A 235 -10.46 -1.45 15.20
C VAL A 235 -11.11 -2.80 14.91
N ASP A 236 -12.31 -2.77 14.35
CA ASP A 236 -13.05 -3.92 13.85
C ASP A 236 -13.00 -3.98 12.32
N LEU A 237 -12.25 -4.94 11.81
CA LEU A 237 -12.10 -5.29 10.41
C LEU A 237 -12.99 -6.48 10.01
N SER A 238 -13.63 -7.17 10.97
CA SER A 238 -14.24 -8.49 10.76
C SER A 238 -15.19 -8.51 9.57
N LYS A 239 -16.09 -7.52 9.46
CA LYS A 239 -17.07 -7.36 8.35
C LYS A 239 -16.44 -7.12 6.98
N TRP A 240 -15.19 -6.70 6.94
CA TRP A 240 -14.48 -6.31 5.72
C TRP A 240 -13.54 -7.38 5.17
N LEU A 241 -13.18 -8.38 5.97
CA LEU A 241 -12.22 -9.41 5.56
C LEU A 241 -12.81 -10.33 4.48
N THR A 242 -11.97 -10.77 3.55
CA THR A 242 -12.31 -11.87 2.66
C THR A 242 -12.54 -13.11 3.52
N ARG A 243 -13.72 -13.75 3.38
CA ARG A 243 -14.09 -14.96 4.12
C ARG A 243 -14.40 -16.11 3.19
N ARG A 244 -14.13 -17.32 3.68
CA ARG A 244 -14.56 -18.57 3.06
C ARG A 244 -15.68 -19.16 3.90
N ASP A 245 -16.91 -19.04 3.42
CA ASP A 245 -18.07 -19.62 4.06
C ASP A 245 -18.29 -21.02 3.50
N ARG A 246 -18.46 -22.02 4.36
CA ARG A 246 -19.00 -23.32 3.91
C ARG A 246 -20.50 -23.20 3.74
N VAL A 247 -20.96 -23.36 2.51
CA VAL A 247 -22.39 -23.32 2.18
C VAL A 247 -22.83 -24.74 1.84
N GLN A 248 -23.90 -25.20 2.49
CA GLN A 248 -24.62 -26.39 2.06
C GLN A 248 -25.47 -26.02 0.84
N MET A 249 -25.18 -26.68 -0.28
CA MET A 249 -25.92 -26.55 -1.51
C MET A 249 -26.62 -27.89 -1.79
N GLU A 250 -27.87 -27.83 -2.23
CA GLU A 250 -28.58 -29.01 -2.72
C GLU A 250 -28.54 -28.99 -4.26
N ALA A 251 -28.20 -30.12 -4.89
CA ALA A 251 -28.16 -30.22 -6.34
C ALA A 251 -29.58 -30.38 -6.90
N PHE A 252 -30.22 -29.26 -7.28
CA PHE A 252 -31.62 -29.25 -7.76
C PHE A 252 -31.79 -29.38 -9.27
N THR A 253 -30.79 -29.01 -10.07
CA THR A 253 -30.90 -29.06 -11.55
C THR A 253 -30.27 -30.33 -12.12
N PRO A 254 -30.77 -30.86 -13.25
CA PRO A 254 -30.17 -32.02 -13.93
C PRO A 254 -28.67 -31.84 -14.22
N GLU A 255 -28.25 -30.62 -14.58
CA GLU A 255 -26.84 -30.29 -14.86
C GLU A 255 -25.98 -30.33 -13.60
N ALA A 256 -26.49 -29.82 -12.47
CA ALA A 256 -25.79 -29.88 -11.20
C ALA A 256 -25.72 -31.32 -10.67
N LYS A 257 -26.79 -32.10 -10.81
CA LYS A 257 -26.82 -33.52 -10.43
C LYS A 257 -25.83 -34.36 -11.24
N ALA A 258 -25.63 -34.06 -12.53
CA ALA A 258 -24.65 -34.74 -13.37
C ALA A 258 -23.19 -34.49 -12.93
N VAL A 259 -22.89 -33.33 -12.35
CA VAL A 259 -21.53 -32.96 -11.91
C VAL A 259 -21.25 -33.36 -10.46
N TYR A 260 -22.22 -33.20 -9.56
CA TYR A 260 -22.02 -33.39 -8.12
C TYR A 260 -22.71 -34.66 -7.57
N GLY A 261 -23.63 -35.28 -8.31
CA GLY A 261 -24.49 -36.35 -7.79
C GLY A 261 -25.71 -35.81 -7.03
N GLU A 262 -26.67 -36.68 -6.72
CA GLU A 262 -27.84 -36.33 -5.90
C GLU A 262 -27.47 -36.17 -4.42
N GLY A 263 -27.98 -35.13 -3.75
CA GLY A 263 -27.78 -34.91 -2.31
C GLY A 263 -27.33 -33.50 -1.92
N ARG A 264 -27.01 -33.34 -0.64
CA ARG A 264 -26.38 -32.13 -0.07
C ARG A 264 -24.89 -32.16 -0.31
N HIS A 265 -24.36 -31.07 -0.86
CA HIS A 265 -22.94 -30.88 -1.15
C HIS A 265 -22.42 -29.68 -0.39
N GLU A 266 -21.22 -29.81 0.17
CA GLU A 266 -20.50 -28.68 0.76
C GLU A 266 -19.66 -27.98 -0.31
N ARG A 267 -19.79 -26.66 -0.40
CA ARG A 267 -18.89 -25.81 -1.20
C ARG A 267 -18.46 -24.59 -0.43
N ASP A 268 -17.20 -24.21 -0.64
CA ASP A 268 -16.69 -22.93 -0.17
C ASP A 268 -17.25 -21.79 -1.05
N ARG A 269 -17.97 -20.86 -0.45
CA ARG A 269 -18.31 -19.56 -1.03
C ARG A 269 -17.30 -18.53 -0.55
N ILE A 270 -16.61 -17.88 -1.48
CA ILE A 270 -15.70 -16.78 -1.14
C ILE A 270 -16.46 -15.46 -1.17
N VAL A 271 -16.64 -14.83 -0.02
CA VAL A 271 -17.08 -13.43 0.09
C VAL A 271 -15.83 -12.57 -0.03
N ARG A 272 -15.69 -11.86 -1.15
CA ARG A 272 -14.52 -11.03 -1.44
C ARG A 272 -14.56 -9.73 -0.63
N GLY A 273 -13.49 -9.48 0.10
CA GLY A 273 -13.26 -8.28 0.91
C GLY A 273 -11.78 -7.89 0.86
N VAL A 274 -11.20 -7.65 2.03
CA VAL A 274 -9.77 -7.42 2.23
C VAL A 274 -9.05 -8.77 2.29
N ASP A 275 -8.05 -8.93 1.42
CA ASP A 275 -7.32 -10.19 1.21
C ASP A 275 -6.07 -10.32 2.10
N TRP A 276 -5.58 -9.23 2.68
CA TRP A 276 -4.39 -9.23 3.54
C TRP A 276 -4.41 -8.05 4.51
N VAL A 277 -4.01 -8.27 5.76
CA VAL A 277 -3.88 -7.20 6.76
C VAL A 277 -2.45 -7.13 7.26
N ILE A 278 -1.95 -5.91 7.40
CA ILE A 278 -0.70 -5.59 8.07
C ILE A 278 -1.07 -4.81 9.33
N ALA A 279 -0.57 -5.21 10.50
CA ALA A 279 -0.90 -4.57 11.77
C ALA A 279 0.37 -4.12 12.51
N GLY A 280 0.28 -2.98 13.21
CA GLY A 280 1.40 -2.51 14.02
C GLY A 280 1.24 -1.12 14.63
N GLY A 281 2.08 -0.88 15.63
CA GLY A 281 2.18 0.39 16.32
C GLY A 281 3.03 1.44 15.58
N GLU A 282 2.98 2.68 16.07
CA GLU A 282 3.71 3.80 15.52
C GLU A 282 5.24 3.67 15.70
N SER A 283 6.01 4.04 14.68
CA SER A 283 7.46 4.00 14.69
C SER A 283 8.06 5.36 15.06
N GLY A 284 9.27 5.33 15.62
CA GLY A 284 10.13 6.51 15.76
C GLY A 284 9.95 7.27 17.08
N HIS A 285 10.69 8.38 17.19
CA HIS A 285 10.66 9.22 18.38
C HIS A 285 9.32 9.96 18.48
N GLY A 286 8.75 10.01 19.69
CA GLY A 286 7.44 10.62 19.92
C GLY A 286 6.26 9.73 19.50
N ALA A 287 6.49 8.44 19.24
CA ALA A 287 5.45 7.48 18.92
C ALA A 287 4.35 7.47 19.99
N ARG A 288 3.10 7.56 19.55
CA ARG A 288 1.92 7.47 20.40
C ARG A 288 1.82 6.06 21.03
N PRO A 289 1.25 5.95 22.25
CA PRO A 289 1.01 4.66 22.88
C PRO A 289 0.19 3.74 21.98
N CYS A 290 0.61 2.48 21.87
CA CYS A 290 -0.13 1.44 21.16
C CYS A 290 -0.42 0.29 22.12
N ASP A 291 -1.69 -0.02 22.36
CA ASP A 291 -2.05 -1.19 23.15
C ASP A 291 -1.88 -2.46 22.30
N ILE A 292 -1.03 -3.38 22.74
CA ILE A 292 -0.75 -4.60 21.98
C ILE A 292 -1.99 -5.48 21.78
N ARG A 293 -3.02 -5.32 22.61
CA ARG A 293 -4.30 -6.03 22.47
C ARG A 293 -5.06 -5.59 21.22
N TRP A 294 -4.85 -4.37 20.72
CA TRP A 294 -5.42 -3.93 19.44
C TRP A 294 -4.81 -4.71 18.28
N ILE A 295 -3.49 -4.94 18.31
CA ILE A 295 -2.79 -5.75 17.32
C ILE A 295 -3.24 -7.21 17.42
N GLU A 296 -3.39 -7.73 18.64
CA GLU A 296 -3.88 -9.09 18.89
C GLU A 296 -5.31 -9.28 18.38
N SER A 297 -6.20 -8.31 18.64
CA SER A 297 -7.57 -8.27 18.14
C SER A 297 -7.60 -8.33 16.61
N VAL A 298 -6.80 -7.52 15.92
CA VAL A 298 -6.68 -7.55 14.46
C VAL A 298 -6.17 -8.91 13.96
N ALA A 299 -5.13 -9.47 14.58
CA ALA A 299 -4.59 -10.78 14.22
C ALA A 299 -5.63 -11.90 14.40
N LYS A 300 -6.40 -11.85 15.50
CA LYS A 300 -7.49 -12.78 15.78
C LYS A 300 -8.61 -12.66 14.74
N GLN A 301 -9.06 -11.45 14.42
CA GLN A 301 -10.09 -11.23 13.40
C GLN A 301 -9.67 -11.82 12.04
N CYS A 302 -8.39 -11.68 11.67
CA CYS A 302 -7.84 -12.28 10.46
C CYS A 302 -7.83 -13.82 10.53
N ALA A 303 -7.40 -14.38 11.65
CA ALA A 303 -7.39 -15.83 11.88
C ALA A 303 -8.81 -16.43 11.79
N ASP A 304 -9.79 -15.78 12.44
CA ASP A 304 -11.20 -16.20 12.42
C ASP A 304 -11.79 -16.16 11.00
N ALA A 305 -11.35 -15.20 10.17
CA ALA A 305 -11.77 -15.06 8.77
C ALA A 305 -11.01 -15.98 7.79
N GLY A 306 -9.89 -16.58 8.22
CA GLY A 306 -8.95 -17.27 7.33
C GLY A 306 -8.17 -16.32 6.39
N ALA A 307 -8.07 -15.04 6.75
CA ALA A 307 -7.32 -14.03 6.01
C ALA A 307 -5.87 -13.95 6.53
N PRO A 308 -4.85 -13.82 5.66
CA PRO A 308 -3.47 -13.67 6.08
C PRO A 308 -3.28 -12.33 6.83
N CYS A 309 -2.51 -12.39 7.92
CA CYS A 309 -2.11 -11.22 8.71
C CYS A 309 -0.58 -11.12 8.83
N PHE A 310 -0.04 -9.91 8.78
CA PHE A 310 1.35 -9.61 9.04
C PHE A 310 1.46 -8.58 10.18
N VAL A 311 1.78 -9.04 11.38
CA VAL A 311 2.18 -8.17 12.48
C VAL A 311 3.60 -7.69 12.19
N LYS A 312 3.72 -6.40 11.88
CA LYS A 312 4.99 -5.80 11.46
C LYS A 312 5.85 -5.40 12.65
N GLN A 313 5.25 -4.77 13.66
CA GLN A 313 5.93 -4.29 14.85
C GLN A 313 4.90 -3.93 15.95
N LEU A 314 5.30 -3.98 17.21
CA LEU A 314 4.50 -3.45 18.33
C LEU A 314 4.56 -1.92 18.42
N GLY A 315 5.50 -1.29 17.72
CA GLY A 315 5.76 0.15 17.74
C GLY A 315 6.81 0.54 18.76
N ALA A 316 7.23 1.81 18.74
CA ALA A 316 8.26 2.36 19.64
C ALA A 316 7.72 2.71 21.05
N ASN A 317 6.41 2.68 21.23
CA ASN A 317 5.74 2.92 22.50
C ASN A 317 4.60 1.90 22.76
N PRO A 318 4.93 0.60 22.91
CA PRO A 318 3.94 -0.44 23.11
C PRO A 318 3.51 -0.53 24.58
N HIS A 319 2.22 -0.77 24.81
CA HIS A 319 1.61 -0.94 26.12
C HIS A 319 0.82 -2.25 26.18
N ALA A 320 0.83 -2.91 27.33
CA ALA A 320 -0.06 -4.02 27.66
C ALA A 320 -0.96 -3.57 28.81
N ASN A 321 -1.98 -2.76 28.53
CA ASN A 321 -2.91 -2.35 29.58
C ASN A 321 -3.76 -3.55 30.02
N ILE A 322 -3.95 -3.73 31.32
CA ILE A 322 -5.04 -4.54 31.91
C ILE A 322 -6.02 -3.55 32.56
N PRO A 323 -7.02 -3.00 31.84
CA PRO A 323 -8.00 -2.12 32.44
C PRO A 323 -9.13 -2.98 33.01
N THR A 324 -8.89 -3.61 34.16
CA THR A 324 -9.96 -3.99 35.09
C THR A 324 -9.31 -4.35 36.42
N ILE A 325 -9.34 -3.40 37.36
CA ILE A 325 -8.91 -3.58 38.76
C ILE A 325 -7.40 -3.75 38.92
N VAL A 326 -6.68 -2.64 39.03
CA VAL A 326 -5.43 -2.64 39.81
C VAL A 326 -5.86 -2.81 41.26
N VAL A 327 -5.71 -4.02 41.80
CA VAL A 327 -5.91 -4.27 43.24
C VAL A 327 -4.97 -3.33 44.00
N GLY A 328 -5.53 -2.32 44.67
CA GLY A 328 -4.76 -1.33 45.44
C GLY A 328 -4.57 0.05 44.80
N TRP A 329 -5.11 0.33 43.60
CA TRP A 329 -5.13 1.71 43.09
C TRP A 329 -6.04 2.59 43.95
N ARG A 330 -5.57 3.79 44.27
CA ARG A 330 -6.30 4.81 45.04
C ARG A 330 -6.33 6.11 44.24
N PRO A 331 -7.37 6.93 44.36
CA PRO A 331 -7.38 8.28 43.80
C PRO A 331 -6.10 9.04 44.21
N GLY A 332 -5.32 9.49 43.24
CA GLY A 332 -4.02 10.16 43.45
C GLY A 332 -2.77 9.28 43.38
N ALA A 333 -2.92 7.95 43.26
CA ALA A 333 -1.79 7.07 42.95
C ALA A 333 -1.38 7.23 41.47
N PRO A 334 -0.08 7.19 41.14
CA PRO A 334 0.37 7.20 39.76
C PRO A 334 -0.23 6.00 39.02
N GLU A 335 -0.64 6.22 37.76
CA GLU A 335 -1.12 5.13 36.91
C GLU A 335 -0.03 4.04 36.79
N PRO A 336 -0.42 2.75 36.74
CA PRO A 336 0.55 1.67 36.56
C PRO A 336 1.32 1.86 35.26
N ASP A 337 2.64 1.67 35.28
CA ASP A 337 3.44 1.63 34.05
C ASP A 337 3.09 0.36 33.28
N THR A 338 2.31 0.51 32.21
CA THR A 338 1.89 -0.59 31.33
C THR A 338 2.74 -0.70 30.08
N ARG A 339 3.82 0.09 29.99
CA ARG A 339 4.71 0.10 28.84
C ARG A 339 5.53 -1.18 28.79
N LEU A 340 5.54 -1.84 27.63
CA LEU A 340 6.42 -2.96 27.35
C LEU A 340 7.81 -2.44 26.95
N ARG A 341 8.83 -2.84 27.71
CA ARG A 341 10.22 -2.44 27.46
C ARG A 341 10.90 -3.48 26.58
N LEU A 342 10.96 -3.18 25.29
CA LEU A 342 11.64 -3.99 24.28
C LEU A 342 13.07 -3.49 24.04
N LYS A 343 13.98 -4.40 23.67
CA LYS A 343 15.35 -4.08 23.28
C LYS A 343 15.36 -3.44 21.89
N ASP A 344 14.59 -3.98 20.95
CA ASP A 344 14.38 -3.35 19.67
C ASP A 344 13.55 -2.06 19.81
N ARG A 345 14.10 -0.95 19.29
CA ARG A 345 13.50 0.38 19.45
C ARG A 345 12.21 0.57 18.66
N ALA A 346 12.02 -0.19 17.59
CA ALA A 346 10.80 -0.13 16.78
C ALA A 346 9.74 -1.13 17.27
N GLY A 347 10.11 -2.02 18.20
CA GLY A 347 9.29 -3.18 18.57
C GLY A 347 9.13 -4.16 17.42
N ALA A 348 10.13 -4.28 16.55
CA ALA A 348 10.10 -5.04 15.30
C ALA A 348 10.68 -6.46 15.41
N ASP A 349 11.30 -6.85 16.54
CA ASP A 349 11.85 -8.19 16.77
C ASP A 349 10.78 -9.14 17.34
N PRO A 350 10.27 -10.13 16.57
CA PRO A 350 9.23 -11.04 17.03
C PRO A 350 9.64 -11.95 18.18
N SER A 351 10.94 -12.14 18.42
CA SER A 351 11.41 -12.95 19.55
C SER A 351 11.07 -12.31 20.90
N GLU A 352 10.86 -10.99 20.92
CA GLU A 352 10.47 -10.23 22.11
C GLU A 352 8.95 -10.19 22.33
N TRP A 353 8.15 -10.67 21.37
CA TRP A 353 6.69 -10.54 21.42
C TRP A 353 6.03 -11.74 22.12
N PRO A 354 4.84 -11.56 22.73
CA PRO A 354 3.94 -12.67 23.06
C PRO A 354 3.67 -13.56 21.83
N GLU A 355 3.52 -14.87 22.04
CA GLU A 355 3.37 -15.84 20.95
C GLU A 355 2.21 -15.51 20.01
N ALA A 356 1.07 -15.07 20.56
CA ALA A 356 -0.12 -14.69 19.79
C ALA A 356 0.12 -13.55 18.78
N LEU A 357 1.16 -12.74 18.98
CA LEU A 357 1.51 -11.61 18.12
C LEU A 357 2.59 -11.95 17.08
N ARG A 358 3.20 -13.15 17.13
CA ARG A 358 4.25 -13.59 16.19
C ARG A 358 3.69 -14.07 14.85
N VAL A 359 2.83 -13.25 14.24
CA VAL A 359 2.11 -13.60 13.00
C VAL A 359 2.72 -12.84 11.82
N GLN A 360 3.36 -13.55 10.89
CA GLN A 360 4.03 -12.95 9.71
C GLN A 360 3.62 -13.64 8.41
N GLN A 361 2.32 -13.64 8.12
CA GLN A 361 1.75 -14.30 6.95
C GLN A 361 1.65 -13.35 5.76
N PHE A 362 1.99 -13.85 4.58
CA PHE A 362 1.84 -13.14 3.30
C PHE A 362 0.65 -13.70 2.52
N PRO A 363 0.00 -12.88 1.66
CA PRO A 363 -1.03 -13.38 0.77
C PRO A 363 -0.42 -14.35 -0.24
N ARG A 364 -1.11 -15.46 -0.48
CA ARG A 364 -0.73 -16.38 -1.57
C ARG A 364 -1.12 -15.71 -2.89
N GLY A 365 -0.19 -15.65 -3.84
CA GLY A 365 -0.44 -15.11 -5.17
C GLY A 365 -1.65 -15.82 -5.80
N GLY A 366 -2.65 -15.05 -6.24
CA GLY A 366 -3.89 -15.58 -6.77
C GLY A 366 -3.67 -16.30 -8.10
N THR A 367 -3.63 -17.62 -8.06
CA THR A 367 -4.24 -18.45 -9.10
C THR A 367 -5.45 -19.11 -8.47
N VAL A 368 -6.62 -18.54 -8.72
CA VAL A 368 -7.90 -19.27 -8.63
C VAL A 368 -8.36 -19.50 -10.05
#